data_AF-A0A849TPZ5-F1
#
_entry.id   AF-A0A849TPZ5-F1
#
_cell.length_a   1.000
_cell.length_b   1.000
_cell.length_c   1.000
_cell.angle_alpha   90.00
_cell.angle_beta   90.00
_cell.angle_gamma   90.00
#
_symmetry.space_group_name_H-M   'P 1'
#
loop_
_entity.id
_entity.type
_entity.pdbx_description
1 polymer ?
#
loop_
_entity_poly.entity_id
_entity_poly.type
_entity_poly.pdbx_seq_one_letter_code
_entity_poly.pdbx_strand_id
1 'polypeptide(L)' 'MIFAHPVSGSFKWRDIESLLVDLGAKVSEREESRISVKLFDEVRVFHRPHPSPDTDKGAV' A
#
# COMPACT_ATOMS: atom_id res chain seq x y z
N MET A 1 -9.45 3.65 -14.30
CA MET A 1 -9.64 2.33 -14.94
C MET A 1 -9.16 1.28 -13.94
N ILE A 2 -10.06 0.43 -13.42
CA ILE A 2 -9.76 -0.43 -12.26
C ILE A 2 -9.03 -1.73 -12.66
N PHE A 3 -9.13 -2.14 -13.93
CA PHE A 3 -8.41 -3.30 -14.47
C PHE A 3 -7.67 -2.91 -15.75
N ALA A 4 -6.35 -2.74 -15.67
CA ALA A 4 -5.48 -2.56 -16.83
C ALA A 4 -4.88 -3.91 -17.26
N HIS A 5 -4.81 -4.14 -18.57
CA HIS A 5 -4.13 -5.29 -19.18
C HIS A 5 -3.13 -4.77 -20.23
N PRO A 6 -1.81 -5.00 -20.05
CA PRO A 6 -1.19 -5.72 -18.93
C PRO A 6 -1.36 -4.99 -17.60
N VAL A 7 -1.35 -5.75 -16.50
CA VAL A 7 -1.34 -5.17 -15.15
C VAL A 7 -0.06 -4.33 -15.02
N SER A 8 -0.20 -3.07 -14.60
CA SER A 8 0.95 -2.20 -14.38
C SER A 8 1.95 -2.88 -13.44
N GLY A 9 3.22 -2.93 -13.84
CA GLY A 9 4.28 -3.49 -12.99
C GLY A 9 4.65 -2.59 -11.81
N SER A 10 4.28 -1.31 -11.87
CA SER A 10 4.46 -0.32 -10.82
C SER A 10 3.12 0.29 -10.42
N PHE A 11 2.83 0.26 -9.13
CA PHE A 11 1.73 0.99 -8.53
C PHE A 11 2.33 2.06 -7.63
N LYS A 12 1.80 3.28 -7.74
CA LYS A 12 2.17 4.32 -6.78
C LYS A 12 1.64 3.90 -5.42
N TRP A 13 2.48 4.00 -4.39
CA TRP A 13 2.08 3.70 -3.02
C TRP A 13 0.77 4.39 -2.60
N ARG A 14 0.58 5.64 -3.04
CA ARG A 14 -0.61 6.44 -2.78
C ARG A 14 -1.91 5.80 -3.30
N ASP A 15 -1.85 5.09 -4.43
CA ASP A 15 -3.01 4.42 -5.01
C ASP A 15 -3.38 3.16 -4.19
N ILE A 16 -2.37 2.44 -3.69
CA ILE A 16 -2.55 1.30 -2.77
C ILE A 16 -3.17 1.78 -1.45
N GLU A 17 -2.64 2.86 -0.88
CA GLU A 17 -3.15 3.44 0.37
C GLU A 17 -4.61 3.92 0.21
N SER A 18 -4.92 4.58 -0.91
CA SER A 18 -6.29 5.01 -1.23
C SER A 18 -7.26 3.83 -1.33
N LEU A 19 -6.86 2.74 -2.02
CA LEU A 19 -7.69 1.54 -2.13
C LEU A 19 -7.96 0.92 -0.75
N LEU A 20 -6.94 0.83 0.11
CA LEU A 20 -7.11 0.27 1.45
C LEU A 20 -8.07 1.12 2.29
N VAL A 21 -7.94 2.45 2.22
CA VAL A 21 -8.85 3.38 2.91
C VAL A 21 -10.29 3.26 2.37
N ASP A 22 -10.47 3.18 1.05
CA ASP A 22 -11.80 3.00 0.43
C ASP A 22 -12.46 1.67 0.83
N LEU A 23 -11.66 0.63 1.10
CA LEU A 23 -12.13 -0.65 1.65
C LEU A 23 -12.44 -0.61 3.15
N GLY A 24 -12.22 0.53 3.82
CA GLY A 24 -12.48 0.73 5.24
C GLY A 24 -11.27 0.49 6.15
N ALA A 25 -10.05 0.45 5.59
CA ALA A 25 -8.85 0.27 6.40
C ALA A 25 -8.53 1.53 7.22
N LYS A 26 -8.02 1.32 8.44
CA LYS A 26 -7.39 2.36 9.26
C LYS A 26 -5.89 2.29 9.08
N VAL A 27 -5.29 3.39 8.64
CA VAL A 27 -3.85 3.51 8.43
C VAL A 27 -3.21 4.33 9.55
N SER A 28 -2.11 3.85 10.14
CA SER A 28 -1.34 4.61 11.13
C SER A 28 0.16 4.54 10.85
N GLU A 29 0.85 5.64 11.06
CA GLU A 29 2.31 5.71 10.89
C GLU A 29 3.06 4.95 11.99
N ARG A 30 4.21 4.38 11.62
CA ARG A 30 5.12 3.64 12.49
C ARG A 30 6.56 4.10 12.23
N GLU A 31 7.47 3.70 13.11
CA GLU A 31 8.89 4.01 12.99
C GLU A 31 9.51 3.42 11.72
N GLU A 32 10.53 4.12 11.19
CA GLU A 32 11.30 3.75 9.98
C GLU A 32 10.47 3.60 8.69
N SER A 33 9.67 4.62 8.36
CA SER A 33 8.87 4.66 7.12
C SER A 33 7.93 3.45 6.97
N ARG A 34 7.44 2.90 8.08
CA ARG A 34 6.45 1.82 8.08
C ARG A 34 5.05 2.39 8.28
N ILE A 35 4.06 1.72 7.71
CA ILE A 35 2.65 1.96 8.03
C ILE A 35 2.01 0.69 8.56
N SER A 36 1.08 0.85 9.49
CA SER A 36 0.19 -0.19 9.96
C SER A 36 -1.16 0.01 9.28
N VAL A 37 -1.69 -1.03 8.65
CA VAL A 37 -3.01 -1.06 8.02
C VAL A 37 -3.86 -2.05 8.79
N LYS A 38 -4.95 -1.57 9.39
CA LYS A 38 -5.99 -2.42 9.97
C LYS A 38 -7.19 -2.46 9.04
N LEU A 39 -7.48 -3.61 8.45
CA LEU A 39 -8.65 -3.82 7.59
C LEU A 39 -9.44 -5.01 8.15
N PHE A 40 -10.73 -4.81 8.41
CA PHE A 40 -11.54 -5.74 9.18
C PHE A 40 -10.89 -6.04 10.56
N ASP A 41 -10.64 -7.31 10.87
CA ASP A 41 -9.97 -7.76 12.09
C ASP A 41 -8.49 -8.10 11.89
N GLU A 42 -7.93 -7.85 10.70
CA GLU A 42 -6.51 -8.07 10.41
C GLU A 42 -5.70 -6.77 10.49
N VAL A 43 -4.48 -6.90 11.03
CA VAL A 43 -3.47 -5.84 11.03
C VAL A 43 -2.25 -6.32 10.25
N ARG A 44 -1.82 -5.54 9.27
CA ARG A 44 -0.54 -5.74 8.58
C ARG A 44 0.31 -4.50 8.60
N VAL A 45 1.62 -4.70 8.63
CA VAL A 45 2.61 -3.62 8.58
C VAL A 45 3.33 -3.69 7.26
N PHE A 46 3.43 -2.55 6.58
CA PHE A 46 4.08 -2.42 5.28
C PHE A 46 5.20 -1.38 5.37
N HIS A 47 6.24 -1.58 4.57
CA HIS A 47 7.26 -0.56 4.33
C HIS A 47 6.80 0.39 3.24
N ARG A 48 6.89 1.70 3.47
CA ARG A 48 6.80 2.68 2.38
C ARG A 48 8.07 2.57 1.53
N PRO A 49 7.97 2.51 0.20
CA PRO A 49 9.13 2.56 -0.66
C PRO A 49 9.86 3.90 -0.46
N HIS A 50 11.18 3.85 -0.25
CA HIS A 50 12.04 5.03 -0.10
C HIS A 50 13.39 4.78 -0.80
N PRO A 51 13.94 5.72 -1.60
CA PRO A 51 13.48 7.09 -1.86
C PRO A 51 12.59 7.26 -3.12
N SER A 52 12.32 6.20 -3.87
CA SER A 52 11.43 6.25 -5.06
C SER A 52 9.99 5.88 -4.67
N PRO A 53 8.94 6.52 -5.23
CA PRO A 53 7.53 6.26 -4.87
C PRO A 53 6.97 4.93 -5.40
N ASP A 54 7.82 4.12 -6.03
CA ASP A 54 7.44 2.86 -6.66
C ASP A 54 7.72 1.69 -5.71
N THR A 55 6.70 0.89 -5.42
CA THR A 55 6.84 -0.40 -4.71
C THR A 55 7.11 -1.51 -5.72
N ASP A 56 8.19 -2.28 -5.53
CA ASP A 56 8.52 -3.45 -6.35
C ASP A 56 7.68 -4.68 -5.94
N LYS A 57 7.55 -5.66 -6.84
CA LYS A 57 6.83 -6.92 -6.64
C LYS A 57 7.34 -7.78 -5.47
N GLY A 58 8.51 -7.46 -4.92
CA GLY A 58 9.12 -8.13 -3.76
C GLY A 58 8.74 -7.57 -2.38
N ALA A 59 7.87 -6.57 -2.31
CA ALA A 59 7.44 -5.96 -1.03
C ALA A 59 6.18 -6.61 -0.41
N VAL A 60 5.82 -7.81 -0.88
CA VAL A 60 4.72 -8.65 -0.37
C VAL A 60 5.23 -9.78 0.52
#